data_AF-A0A4Q5QWS2-F1
#
_entry.id   AF-A0A4Q5QWS2-F1
#
_cell.length_a   1.000
_cell.length_b   1.000
_cell.length_c   1.000
_cell.angle_alpha   90.00
_cell.angle_beta   90.00
_cell.angle_gamma   90.00
#
_symmetry.space_group_name_H-M   'P 1'
#
loop_
_entity.id
_entity.type
_entity.pdbx_description
1 polymer ?
#
loop_
_entity_poly.entity_id
_entity_poly.type
_entity_poly.pdbx_seq_one_letter_code
_entity_poly.pdbx_strand_id
1 'polypeptide(L)' 'MKRRTLLAAASASLAFPSIGRAAGASTLKFIPQIDLAFLDPHWTTANVTRGHGYLVFDTLYG' A
#
# COMPACT_ATOMS: atom_id res chain seq x y z
N MET A 1 -32.61 11.18 27.15
CA MET A 1 -31.38 10.33 27.04
C MET A 1 -30.99 9.99 25.59
N LYS A 2 -31.82 10.25 24.56
CA LYS A 2 -31.50 9.92 23.16
C LYS A 2 -30.53 10.88 22.45
N ARG A 3 -30.37 12.12 22.94
CA ARG A 3 -29.46 13.14 22.37
C ARG A 3 -27.99 12.85 22.68
N ARG A 4 -27.70 12.43 23.92
CA ARG A 4 -26.35 12.05 24.39
C ARG A 4 -25.82 10.79 23.69
N THR A 5 -26.69 9.83 23.38
CA THR A 5 -26.34 8.62 22.63
C THR A 5 -26.04 8.92 21.17
N LEU A 6 -26.75 9.87 20.58
CA LEU A 6 -26.50 10.32 19.20
C LEU A 6 -25.14 11.04 19.09
N LEU A 7 -24.83 11.91 20.06
CA LEU A 7 -23.51 12.55 20.16
C LEU A 7 -22.37 11.53 20.31
N ALA A 8 -22.56 10.51 21.15
CA ALA A 8 -21.58 9.43 21.34
C ALA A 8 -21.38 8.57 20.07
N ALA A 9 -22.46 8.28 19.34
CA ALA A 9 -22.41 7.55 18.08
C ALA A 9 -21.70 8.36 16.97
N ALA A 10 -21.96 9.66 16.88
CA ALA A 10 -21.26 10.54 15.94
C ALA A 10 -19.77 10.67 16.29
N SER A 11 -19.42 10.79 17.58
CA SER A 11 -18.00 10.79 18.00
C SER A 11 -17.28 9.48 17.68
N ALA A 12 -17.98 8.34 17.69
CA ALA A 12 -17.42 7.06 17.26
C ALA A 12 -17.06 7.10 15.76
N SER A 13 -17.90 7.69 14.88
CA SER A 13 -17.60 7.81 13.44
C SER A 13 -16.36 8.67 13.12
N LEU A 14 -15.99 9.62 13.98
CA LEU A 14 -14.81 10.48 13.83
C LEU A 14 -13.49 9.78 14.18
N ALA A 15 -13.53 8.66 14.90
CA ALA A 15 -12.35 7.88 15.28
C ALA A 15 -12.13 6.64 14.41
N PHE A 16 -13.04 6.36 13.46
CA PHE A 16 -12.75 5.39 12.41
C PHE A 16 -11.66 6.00 11.51
N PRO A 17 -10.64 5.22 11.08
CA PRO A 17 -9.73 5.70 10.07
C PRO A 17 -10.57 6.26 8.92
N SER A 18 -10.27 7.50 8.52
CA SER A 18 -10.74 8.02 7.24
C SER A 18 -10.00 7.22 6.19
N ILE A 19 -10.49 6.00 5.95
CA ILE A 19 -10.08 5.12 4.85
C ILE A 19 -10.57 5.88 3.63
N GLY A 20 -9.73 6.82 3.19
CA GLY A 20 -9.95 7.65 2.03
C GLY A 20 -10.43 6.73 0.93
N ARG A 21 -11.48 7.16 0.24
CA ARG A 21 -11.92 6.50 -0.98
C ARG A 21 -10.67 6.20 -1.80
N ALA A 22 -10.58 4.97 -2.32
CA ALA A 22 -9.49 4.58 -3.19
C ALA A 22 -9.21 5.74 -4.16
N ALA A 23 -7.96 6.22 -4.19
CA ALA A 23 -7.57 7.22 -5.16
C ALA A 23 -8.00 6.70 -6.54
N GLY A 24 -8.57 7.56 -7.37
CA GLY A 24 -8.93 7.17 -8.74
C GLY A 24 -7.73 6.52 -9.43
N ALA A 25 -7.99 5.55 -10.30
CA ALA A 25 -6.93 4.81 -10.98
C ALA A 25 -5.95 5.80 -11.64
N SER A 26 -4.70 5.73 -11.21
CA SER A 26 -3.63 6.58 -11.71
C SER A 26 -2.36 5.75 -11.85
N THR A 27 -1.59 6.05 -12.88
CA THR A 27 -0.28 5.41 -13.07
C THR A 27 0.71 6.00 -12.07
N LEU A 28 1.18 5.18 -11.14
CA LEU A 28 2.26 5.54 -10.23
C LEU A 28 3.58 5.62 -11.01
N LYS A 29 4.26 6.77 -10.94
CA LYS A 29 5.63 6.92 -11.43
C LYS A 29 6.59 6.73 -10.27
N PHE A 30 7.49 5.75 -10.39
CA PHE A 30 8.46 5.40 -9.36
C PHE A 30 9.86 5.33 -9.97
N ILE A 31 10.85 5.92 -9.27
CA ILE A 31 12.27 5.86 -9.64
C ILE A 31 12.99 4.99 -8.60
N PRO A 32 13.59 3.86 -9.00
CA PRO A 32 14.33 3.00 -8.08
C PRO A 32 15.65 3.64 -7.62
N GLN A 33 16.21 3.15 -6.52
CA GLN A 33 17.46 3.68 -5.93
C GLN A 33 18.67 3.55 -6.89
N ILE A 34 18.69 2.48 -7.68
CA ILE A 34 19.74 2.17 -8.67
C ILE A 34 19.08 1.50 -9.88
N ASP A 35 19.80 1.43 -10.98
CA ASP A 35 19.36 0.73 -12.18
C ASP A 35 19.10 -0.76 -11.92
N LEU A 36 18.07 -1.30 -12.60
CA LEU A 36 17.71 -2.71 -12.52
C LEU A 36 18.65 -3.54 -13.42
N ALA A 37 19.81 -3.93 -12.89
CA ALA A 37 20.80 -4.71 -13.64
C ALA A 37 20.41 -6.20 -13.79
N PHE A 38 19.65 -6.75 -12.83
CA PHE A 38 19.24 -8.15 -12.81
C PHE A 38 17.75 -8.27 -12.48
N LEU A 39 17.07 -9.19 -13.15
CA LEU A 39 15.63 -9.44 -12.99
C LEU A 39 15.31 -10.53 -11.96
N ASP A 40 16.17 -11.53 -11.81
CA ASP A 40 15.93 -12.67 -10.92
C ASP A 40 16.35 -12.37 -9.47
N PRO A 41 15.41 -12.36 -8.50
CA PRO A 41 15.71 -12.13 -7.09
C PRO A 41 16.42 -13.30 -6.40
N HIS A 42 16.56 -14.47 -7.02
CA HIS A 42 17.36 -15.58 -6.46
C HIS A 42 18.86 -15.44 -6.78
N TRP A 43 19.19 -14.79 -7.90
CA TRP A 43 20.57 -14.55 -8.31
C TRP A 43 21.23 -13.35 -7.60
N THR A 44 20.43 -12.37 -7.16
CA THR A 44 20.93 -11.15 -6.52
C THR A 44 20.16 -10.83 -5.23
N THR A 45 20.83 -10.14 -4.30
CA THR A 45 20.22 -9.64 -3.06
C THR A 45 19.77 -8.18 -3.17
N ALA A 46 19.89 -7.57 -4.36
CA ALA A 46 19.55 -6.16 -4.57
C ALA A 46 18.06 -5.86 -4.32
N ASN A 47 17.79 -4.82 -3.54
CA ASN A 47 16.42 -4.47 -3.18
C ASN A 47 15.60 -3.97 -4.38
N VAL A 48 16.25 -3.37 -5.39
CA VAL A 48 15.56 -2.95 -6.63
C VAL A 48 15.02 -4.14 -7.43
N THR A 49 15.75 -5.27 -7.44
CA THR A 49 15.32 -6.50 -8.10
C THR A 49 14.18 -7.16 -7.34
N ARG A 50 14.25 -7.20 -6.01
CA ARG A 50 13.15 -7.69 -5.17
C ARG A 50 11.89 -6.84 -5.33
N GLY A 51 12.04 -5.52 -5.27
CA GLY A 51 10.94 -4.57 -5.46
C GLY A 51 10.27 -4.69 -6.83
N HIS A 52 11.06 -4.83 -7.90
CA HIS A 52 10.51 -5.09 -9.23
C HIS A 52 9.83 -6.47 -9.31
N GLY A 53 10.44 -7.50 -8.72
CA GLY A 53 9.90 -8.86 -8.70
C GLY A 53 8.49 -8.93 -8.10
N TYR A 54 8.25 -8.22 -6.99
CA TYR A 54 6.92 -8.15 -6.36
C TYR A 54 5.85 -7.41 -7.16
N LEU A 55 6.26 -6.60 -8.16
CA LEU A 55 5.32 -5.87 -9.00
C LEU A 55 4.94 -6.64 -10.28
N VAL A 56 5.75 -7.64 -10.67
CA VAL A 56 5.61 -8.36 -11.94
C VAL A 56 5.28 -9.84 -11.74
N PHE A 57 5.89 -10.48 -10.74
CA PHE A 57 5.75 -11.90 -10.49
C PHE A 57 4.93 -12.16 -9.23
N ASP A 58 4.13 -13.21 -9.27
CA ASP A 58 3.44 -13.73 -8.10
C ASP A 58 4.39 -14.64 -7.31
N THR A 59 4.58 -14.35 -6.03
CA THR A 59 5.49 -15.10 -5.15
C THR A 59 4.69 -15.87 -4.11
N LEU A 60 5.16 -17.05 -3.72
CA LEU A 60 4.43 -17.91 -2.79
C LEU A 60 4.20 -17.26 -1.40
N TYR A 61 5.09 -16.35 -0.97
CA TYR A 61 5.10 -15.81 0.40
C TYR A 61 5.16 -14.28 0.51
N GLY A 62 5.22 -13.53 -0.60
CA GLY A 62 5.48 -12.08 -0.55
C GLY A 62 6.87 -11.80 0.00
#